data_AF-A0A9E2RTV8-F1
#
_entry.id   AF-A0A9E2RTV8-F1
#
_cell.length_a   1.000
_cell.length_b   1.000
_cell.length_c   1.000
_cell.angle_alpha   90.00
_cell.angle_beta   90.00
_cell.angle_gamma   90.00
#
_symmetry.space_group_name_H-M   'P 1'
#
loop_
_entity.id
_entity.type
_entity.pdbx_description
1 polymer ?
#
loop_
_entity_poly.entity_id
_entity_poly.type
_entity_poly.pdbx_seq_one_letter_code
_entity_poly.pdbx_strand_id
1 'polypeptide(L)'
;MRRSIINNSVSALCVTKLDVLDGLDTLRICVAYRTAKGEVTIAPMGAESFADSEPVYVEMPGWKTSTVGLTQYKELPENARAYLKRIEELLGVPLDLISTGPER
;
A
#
# COMPACT_ATOMS: atom_id res chain seq x y z
N MET A 1 1.53 7.56 -3.26
CA MET A 1 1.81 7.64 -1.81
C MET A 1 3.09 8.41 -1.48
N ARG A 2 4.30 8.02 -1.93
CA ARG A 2 5.55 8.78 -1.60
C ARG A 2 5.47 10.28 -1.88
N ARG A 3 4.96 10.68 -3.06
CA ARG A 3 4.71 12.08 -3.39
C ARG A 3 3.78 12.77 -2.38
N SER A 4 2.68 12.12 -2.00
CA SER A 4 1.71 12.65 -1.06
C SER A 4 2.32 12.87 0.33
N ILE A 5 3.19 11.97 0.78
CA ILE A 5 3.91 12.10 2.05
C ILE A 5 4.81 13.34 2.03
N ILE A 6 5.61 13.50 0.97
CA ILE A 6 6.52 14.65 0.81
C ILE A 6 5.73 15.96 0.75
N ASN A 7 4.64 16.01 -0.02
CA ASN A 7 3.88 17.24 -0.22
C ASN A 7 3.08 17.68 1.01
N ASN A 8 2.63 16.75 1.85
CA ASN A 8 1.74 17.04 2.98
C ASN A 8 2.40 16.84 4.35
N SER A 9 3.70 16.52 4.38
CA SER A 9 4.44 16.22 5.61
C SER A 9 3.71 15.18 6.48
N VAL A 10 3.27 14.09 5.85
CA VAL A 10 2.48 13.05 6.53
C VAL A 10 3.31 12.39 7.61
N SER A 11 2.86 12.50 8.87
CA SER A 11 3.55 11.90 10.02
C SER A 11 3.30 10.41 10.16
N ALA A 12 2.10 9.94 9.81
CA ALA A 12 1.69 8.54 9.93
C ALA A 12 0.58 8.19 8.94
N LEU A 13 0.46 6.90 8.61
CA LEU A 13 -0.54 6.37 7.71
C LEU A 13 -1.74 5.79 8.47
N CYS A 14 -2.92 6.04 7.92
CA CYS A 14 -4.13 5.29 8.21
C CYS A 14 -4.48 4.46 6.97
N VAL A 15 -4.38 3.14 7.08
CA VAL A 15 -4.77 2.21 6.00
C VAL A 15 -6.22 1.83 6.18
N THR A 16 -7.00 1.96 5.12
CA THR A 16 -8.44 1.65 5.12
C THR A 16 -8.73 0.55 4.11
N LYS A 17 -9.89 -0.12 4.28
CA LYS A 17 -10.37 -1.18 3.39
C LYS A 17 -9.40 -2.33 3.21
N LEU A 18 -8.75 -2.75 4.31
CA LEU A 18 -7.86 -3.91 4.29
C LEU A 18 -8.63 -5.19 3.90
N ASP A 19 -9.90 -5.27 4.31
CA ASP A 19 -10.85 -6.34 4.03
C ASP A 19 -11.08 -6.59 2.54
N VAL A 20 -10.95 -5.57 1.69
CA VAL A 20 -11.11 -5.71 0.24
C VAL A 20 -10.00 -6.55 -0.39
N LEU A 21 -8.88 -6.73 0.31
CA LEU A 21 -7.76 -7.57 -0.14
C LEU A 21 -7.89 -9.03 0.31
N ASP A 22 -8.87 -9.34 1.17
CA ASP A 22 -9.13 -10.70 1.63
C ASP A 22 -9.47 -11.62 0.45
N GLY A 23 -8.99 -12.87 0.49
CA GLY A 23 -9.26 -13.87 -0.53
C GLY A 23 -8.33 -13.81 -1.75
N LEU A 24 -7.47 -12.80 -1.89
CA LEU A 24 -6.48 -12.73 -2.97
C LEU A 24 -5.32 -13.71 -2.72
N ASP A 25 -4.85 -14.38 -3.78
CA ASP A 25 -3.66 -15.24 -3.71
C ASP A 25 -2.36 -14.44 -3.73
N THR A 26 -2.34 -13.35 -4.49
CA THR A 26 -1.16 -12.52 -4.70
C THR A 26 -1.56 -11.05 -4.71
N LEU A 27 -0.80 -10.25 -3.97
CA LEU A 27 -0.92 -8.80 -3.91
C LEU A 27 0.21 -8.17 -4.69
N ARG A 28 -0.09 -7.07 -5.38
CA ARG A 28 0.89 -6.30 -6.16
C ARG A 28 0.98 -4.89 -5.62
N ILE A 29 2.16 -4.52 -5.16
CA ILE A 29 2.44 -3.16 -4.69
C ILE A 29 3.25 -2.43 -5.76
N CYS A 30 2.72 -1.33 -6.29
CA CYS A 30 3.47 -0.47 -7.21
C CYS A 30 4.55 0.27 -6.43
N VAL A 31 5.81 -0.03 -6.71
CA VAL A 31 6.97 0.55 -5.99
C VAL A 31 7.71 1.58 -6.81
N ALA A 32 7.58 1.56 -8.14
CA ALA A 32 8.21 2.52 -9.04
C ALA A 32 7.41 2.63 -10.35
N TYR A 33 7.82 3.55 -11.20
CA TYR A 33 7.32 3.71 -12.56
C TYR A 33 8.50 3.70 -13.51
N ARG A 34 8.41 2.90 -14.58
CA ARG A 34 9.34 2.96 -15.70
C ARG A 34 8.85 4.01 -16.68
N THR A 35 9.72 4.96 -16.98
CA THR A 35 9.44 6.08 -17.90
C THR A 35 10.51 6.10 -19.00
N ALA A 36 10.31 6.93 -20.03
CA ALA A 36 11.35 7.17 -21.04
C ALA A 36 12.69 7.68 -20.47
N LYS A 37 12.67 8.26 -19.25
CA LYS A 37 13.85 8.77 -18.55
C LYS A 37 14.47 7.75 -17.59
N GLY A 38 13.96 6.52 -17.56
CA GLY A 38 14.34 5.48 -16.62
C GLY A 38 13.31 5.25 -15.52
N GLU A 39 13.70 4.48 -14.50
CA GLU A 39 12.85 4.13 -13.37
C GLU A 39 12.82 5.25 -12.32
N VAL A 40 11.62 5.61 -11.87
CA VAL A 40 11.38 6.63 -10.86
C VAL A 40 10.52 6.08 -9.72
N THR A 41 10.91 6.35 -8.48
CA THR A 41 10.18 5.88 -7.27
C THR A 41 9.13 6.88 -6.78
N ILE A 42 9.24 8.14 -7.23
CA ILE A 42 8.28 9.20 -6.99
C ILE A 42 7.34 9.30 -8.19
N ALA A 43 6.04 9.42 -7.90
CA ALA A 43 5.03 9.49 -8.93
C ALA A 43 5.33 10.62 -9.95
N PRO A 44 5.18 10.33 -11.27
CA PRO A 44 5.31 11.31 -12.34
C PRO A 44 4.40 12.53 -12.13
N MET A 45 4.68 13.64 -12.83
CA MET A 45 3.86 14.85 -12.77
C MET A 45 3.16 15.09 -14.10
N GLY A 46 1.89 15.47 -14.04
CA GLY A 46 1.05 15.72 -15.21
C GLY A 46 0.46 14.43 -15.81
N ALA A 47 -0.69 14.57 -16.46
CA ALA A 47 -1.45 13.44 -17.00
C ALA A 47 -0.67 12.68 -18.10
N GLU A 48 0.02 13.43 -18.98
CA GLU A 48 0.82 12.86 -20.08
C GLU A 48 1.93 11.93 -19.55
N SER A 49 2.69 12.39 -18.55
CA SER A 49 3.74 11.58 -17.95
C SER A 49 3.22 10.29 -17.31
N PHE A 50 1.99 10.30 -16.76
CA PHE A 50 1.36 9.09 -16.23
C PHE A 50 0.91 8.12 -17.31
N ALA A 51 0.41 8.63 -18.44
CA ALA A 51 -0.05 7.81 -19.56
C ALA A 51 1.09 6.97 -20.16
N ASP A 52 2.30 7.55 -20.20
CA ASP A 52 3.49 6.89 -20.76
C ASP A 52 4.33 6.12 -19.72
N SER A 53 3.84 6.00 -18.48
CA SER A 53 4.56 5.33 -17.39
C SER A 53 4.04 3.92 -17.13
N GLU A 54 4.95 2.95 -17.09
CA GLU A 54 4.62 1.57 -16.72
C GLU A 54 4.86 1.34 -15.21
N PRO A 55 3.88 0.85 -14.43
CA PRO A 55 4.08 0.56 -13.02
C PRO A 55 4.98 -0.67 -12.81
N VAL A 56 5.95 -0.54 -11.91
CA VAL A 56 6.82 -1.63 -11.46
C VAL A 56 6.28 -2.18 -10.15
N TYR A 57 5.93 -3.48 -10.15
CA TYR A 57 5.30 -4.14 -9.01
C TYR A 57 6.26 -5.04 -8.24
N VAL A 58 6.06 -5.10 -6.93
CA VAL A 58 6.52 -6.21 -6.09
C VAL A 58 5.32 -7.08 -5.77
N GLU A 59 5.49 -8.39 -5.91
CA GLU A 59 4.48 -9.38 -5.55
C GLU A 59 4.66 -9.84 -4.10
N MET A 60 3.54 -10.03 -3.42
CA MET A 60 3.49 -10.58 -2.06
C MET A 60 2.39 -11.63 -1.98
N PRO A 61 2.53 -12.67 -1.13
CA PRO A 61 1.45 -13.59 -0.88
C PRO A 61 0.26 -12.85 -0.27
N GLY A 62 -0.94 -13.09 -0.78
CA GLY A 62 -2.17 -12.61 -0.17
C GLY A 62 -2.61 -13.50 1.00
N TRP A 63 -3.85 -13.34 1.46
CA TRP A 63 -4.43 -14.12 2.54
C TRP A 63 -5.88 -14.47 2.23
N LYS A 64 -6.37 -15.58 2.81
CA LYS A 64 -7.73 -16.09 2.55
C LYS A 64 -8.71 -15.84 3.70
N THR A 65 -8.20 -15.51 4.89
CA THR A 65 -9.03 -15.27 6.07
C THR A 65 -9.57 -13.85 6.04
N SER A 66 -10.83 -13.68 6.47
CA SER A 66 -11.43 -12.35 6.62
C SER A 66 -10.68 -11.52 7.66
N THR A 67 -10.45 -10.26 7.35
CA THR A 67 -9.92 -9.26 8.29
C THR A 67 -11.02 -8.38 8.88
N VAL A 68 -12.28 -8.56 8.46
CA VAL A 68 -13.41 -7.70 8.84
C VAL A 68 -13.62 -7.68 10.36
N GLY A 69 -13.67 -6.48 10.92
CA GLY A 69 -13.98 -6.26 12.35
C GLY A 69 -12.84 -6.59 13.31
N LEU A 70 -11.66 -6.99 12.82
CA LEU A 70 -10.48 -7.19 13.66
C LEU A 70 -9.99 -5.84 14.19
N THR A 71 -9.76 -5.77 15.51
CA THR A 71 -9.33 -4.55 16.20
C THR A 71 -7.91 -4.64 16.77
N GLN A 72 -7.34 -5.85 16.86
CA GLN A 72 -5.97 -6.04 17.31
C GLN A 72 -5.06 -6.41 16.15
N TYR A 73 -3.93 -5.70 16.02
CA TYR A 73 -2.94 -5.96 14.97
C TYR A 73 -2.46 -7.42 14.93
N LYS A 74 -2.31 -8.05 16.10
CA LYS A 74 -1.88 -9.46 16.22
C LYS A 74 -2.89 -10.47 15.70
N GLU A 75 -4.17 -10.11 15.58
CA GLU A 75 -5.24 -10.98 15.07
C GLU A 75 -5.26 -11.02 13.54
N LEU A 76 -4.65 -10.03 12.88
CA LEU A 76 -4.54 -10.02 11.42
C LEU A 76 -3.75 -11.24 10.92
N PRO A 77 -4.07 -11.79 9.75
CA PRO A 77 -3.27 -12.83 9.11
C PRO A 77 -1.81 -12.41 8.94
N GLU A 78 -0.89 -13.37 8.98
CA GLU A 78 0.55 -13.09 8.86
C GLU A 78 0.88 -12.32 7.58
N ASN A 79 0.30 -12.72 6.44
CA ASN A 79 0.51 -12.05 5.16
C ASN A 79 -0.10 -10.64 5.13
N ALA A 80 -1.18 -10.39 5.88
CA ALA A 80 -1.75 -9.05 6.03
C ALA A 80 -0.80 -8.13 6.81
N ARG A 81 -0.26 -8.61 7.92
CA ARG A 81 0.77 -7.89 8.68
C ARG A 81 2.03 -7.65 7.85
N ALA A 82 2.47 -8.65 7.07
CA ALA A 82 3.63 -8.52 6.19
C ALA A 82 3.39 -7.45 5.11
N TYR A 83 2.20 -7.41 4.50
CA TYR A 83 1.80 -6.39 3.54
C TYR A 83 1.83 -4.98 4.15
N LEU A 84 1.25 -4.80 5.34
CA LEU A 84 1.24 -3.51 6.04
C LEU A 84 2.65 -3.05 6.40
N LYS A 85 3.47 -3.94 6.96
CA LYS A 85 4.89 -3.68 7.23
C LYS A 85 5.65 -3.30 5.97
N ARG A 86 5.37 -3.96 4.84
CA ARG A 86 6.01 -3.64 3.57
C ARG A 86 5.65 -2.24 3.08
N ILE A 87 4.40 -1.82 3.25
CA ILE A 87 3.97 -0.45 2.94
C ILE A 87 4.72 0.56 3.81
N GLU A 88 4.82 0.31 5.11
CA GLU A 88 5.55 1.16 6.06
C GLU A 88 7.02 1.33 5.64
N GLU A 89 7.72 0.21 5.34
CA GLU A 89 9.11 0.21 4.86
C GLU A 89 9.27 0.98 3.54
N LEU A 90 8.35 0.80 2.60
CA LEU A 90 8.42 1.43 1.28
C LEU A 90 8.21 2.94 1.34
N LEU A 91 7.47 3.42 2.35
CA LEU A 91 7.06 4.81 2.49
C LEU A 91 7.88 5.57 3.55
N GLY A 92 8.56 4.87 4.45
CA GLY A 92 9.43 5.46 5.47
C GLY A 92 8.68 6.26 6.53
N VAL A 93 7.38 5.98 6.71
CA VAL A 93 6.52 6.62 7.71
C VAL A 93 5.71 5.54 8.44
N PRO A 94 5.45 5.72 9.75
CA PRO A 94 4.75 4.73 10.54
C PRO A 94 3.31 4.52 10.09
N LEU A 95 2.76 3.35 10.42
CA LEU A 95 1.35 3.01 10.24
C LEU A 95 0.67 2.92 11.60
N ASP A 96 -0.17 3.90 11.91
CA ASP A 96 -0.77 4.03 13.24
C ASP A 96 -2.19 3.45 13.30
N LEU A 97 -2.91 3.45 12.18
CA LEU A 97 -4.33 3.13 12.13
C LEU A 97 -4.64 2.18 10.96
N ILE A 98 -5.46 1.17 11.25
CA ILE A 98 -5.97 0.21 10.26
C ILE A 98 -7.49 0.16 10.44
N SER A 99 -8.23 0.47 9.37
CA SER A 99 -9.67 0.26 9.29
C SER A 99 -9.94 -1.02 8.51
N THR A 100 -10.56 -1.97 9.19
CA THR A 100 -10.92 -3.32 8.72
C THR A 100 -12.41 -3.43 8.40
N GLY A 101 -13.11 -2.31 8.20
CA GLY A 101 -14.53 -2.32 7.87
C GLY A 101 -15.20 -0.95 8.04
N PRO A 102 -16.47 -0.84 7.62
CA PRO A 102 -17.25 0.40 7.73
C PRO A 102 -17.79 0.66 9.15
N GLU A 103 -17.84 -0.36 10.01
CA GLU A 103 -18.23 -0.20 11.41
C GLU A 103 -17.13 0.53 12.20
N ARG A 104 -17.55 1.46 13.08
CA ARG A 104 -16.67 2.35 13.85
C ARG A 104 -16.24 1.74 15.17
#